data_AF-A0A426JF31-F1
#
_entry.id   AF-A0A426JF31-F1
#
_cell.length_a   1.000
_cell.length_b   1.000
_cell.length_c   1.000
_cell.angle_alpha   90.00
_cell.angle_beta   90.00
_cell.angle_gamma   90.00
#
_symmetry.space_group_name_H-M   'P 1'
#
loop_
_entity.id
_entity.type
_entity.pdbx_description
1 polymer ?
#
loop_
_entity_poly.entity_id
_entity_poly.type
_entity_poly.pdbx_seq_one_letter_code
_entity_poly.pdbx_strand_id
1 'polypeptide(L)'
;MKYLKKYLLNKKLCENSLKQIFYVILICGTFQYSLAQTEAQNLFGIGLDIGLAEYGAYSNLEYSSIDQYIGYAQSRAKDNNCLNAQDIGDLRNRLKRTSYSRDRYNIIVDFRNRLYVNLQSCNCNRISSKGSLAQTEAQDIFGIGLDIGLAEHNAYSNNKFSSIDQYIGYAQSRARDNNCLNAHDIGDLRNRLKRTSYSRDRYNIIVDFRNRLYDNLQSCNCNRINNGGVSGGCKWRVNFGRITDRGSYVYTKAPSDGRTSYFIACNRYLGNWSSVRSISFEKRSWGGEFYRPNPKDAIGDIIIRNGSKTATYEVSPDHSGNWKKYFVPLNAVGWRFSGGAYNMRDVLSNITDFRIRAEYGAGVDHAELRNVVLNR
;
A
#
# COMPACT_ATOMS: atom_id res chain seq x y z
N MET A 1 50.83 0.80 36.10
CA MET A 1 50.03 -0.43 36.39
C MET A 1 48.66 -0.21 37.06
N LYS A 2 48.19 1.04 37.29
CA LYS A 2 46.84 1.30 37.85
C LYS A 2 45.73 1.57 36.80
N TYR A 3 46.10 1.83 35.54
CA TYR A 3 45.12 2.09 34.46
C TYR A 3 44.66 0.83 33.69
N LEU A 4 45.39 -0.29 33.79
CA LEU A 4 45.00 -1.56 33.14
C LEU A 4 43.90 -2.32 33.90
N LYS A 5 43.78 -2.11 35.22
CA LYS A 5 42.78 -2.78 36.08
C LYS A 5 41.36 -2.24 35.89
N LYS A 6 41.19 -0.98 35.46
CA LYS A 6 39.87 -0.38 35.19
C LYS A 6 39.29 -0.84 33.85
N TYR A 7 40.15 -1.21 32.88
CA TYR A 7 39.73 -1.73 31.58
C TYR A 7 39.29 -3.21 31.64
N LEU A 8 39.89 -4.01 32.52
CA LEU A 8 39.55 -5.43 32.68
C LEU A 8 38.30 -5.68 33.56
N LEU A 9 37.96 -4.75 34.47
CA LEU A 9 36.69 -4.86 35.22
C LEU A 9 35.46 -4.55 34.35
N ASN A 10 35.58 -3.66 33.36
CA ASN A 10 34.48 -3.35 32.42
C ASN A 10 34.19 -4.48 31.43
N LYS A 11 35.17 -5.36 31.16
CA LYS A 11 34.97 -6.50 30.24
C LYS A 11 34.15 -7.63 30.89
N LYS A 12 34.36 -7.89 32.20
CA LYS A 12 33.62 -8.91 32.95
C LYS A 12 32.16 -8.54 33.25
N LEU A 13 31.83 -7.24 33.31
CA LEU A 13 30.45 -6.76 33.41
C LEU A 13 29.70 -6.80 32.06
N CYS A 14 30.41 -6.82 30.92
CA CYS A 14 29.82 -7.06 29.60
C CYS A 14 29.57 -8.55 29.29
N GLU A 15 30.33 -9.48 29.89
CA GLU A 15 30.14 -10.91 29.61
C GLU A 15 28.98 -11.55 30.41
N ASN A 16 28.66 -11.02 31.59
CA ASN A 16 27.51 -11.50 32.37
C ASN A 16 26.17 -10.85 31.97
N SER A 17 26.19 -9.71 31.28
CA SER A 17 24.99 -9.08 30.71
C SER A 17 24.56 -9.73 29.40
N LEU A 18 25.45 -10.39 28.66
CA LEU A 18 25.10 -11.13 27.44
C LEU A 18 24.31 -12.42 27.72
N LYS A 19 24.48 -13.07 28.87
CA LYS A 19 23.67 -14.26 29.23
C LYS A 19 22.27 -13.92 29.75
N GLN A 20 22.06 -12.74 30.34
CA GLN A 20 20.72 -12.26 30.68
C GLN A 20 20.00 -11.60 29.49
N ILE A 21 20.73 -11.06 28.52
CA ILE A 21 20.13 -10.62 27.24
C ILE A 21 19.63 -11.84 26.43
N PHE A 22 20.26 -13.01 26.54
CA PHE A 22 19.75 -14.23 25.91
C PHE A 22 18.44 -14.77 26.53
N TYR A 23 18.09 -14.37 27.77
CA TYR A 23 16.81 -14.76 28.40
C TYR A 23 15.75 -13.66 28.34
N VAL A 24 16.13 -12.40 28.11
CA VAL A 24 15.18 -11.27 27.94
C VAL A 24 14.79 -11.05 26.47
N ILE A 25 15.55 -11.59 25.50
CA ILE A 25 15.12 -11.64 24.08
C ILE A 25 14.03 -12.69 23.83
N LEU A 26 13.68 -13.53 24.82
CA LEU A 26 12.61 -14.52 24.68
C LEU A 26 11.21 -14.05 25.12
N ILE A 27 11.05 -12.80 25.62
CA ILE A 27 9.74 -12.24 26.02
C ILE A 27 9.59 -10.76 25.61
N CYS A 28 10.15 -10.37 24.46
CA CYS A 28 9.74 -9.15 23.77
C CYS A 28 9.13 -9.55 22.44
N GLY A 29 7.80 -9.47 22.37
CA GLY A 29 6.92 -9.86 21.28
C GLY A 29 7.62 -10.14 19.96
N THR A 30 7.70 -11.41 19.61
CA THR A 30 7.65 -11.81 18.21
C THR A 30 6.43 -11.11 17.62
N PHE A 31 6.66 -10.01 16.89
CA PHE A 31 5.67 -9.51 15.95
C PHE A 31 5.48 -10.67 14.97
N GLN A 32 4.47 -11.50 15.23
CA GLN A 32 3.95 -12.47 14.28
C GLN A 32 3.31 -11.66 13.14
N TYR A 33 4.14 -11.04 12.30
CA TYR A 33 3.73 -10.80 10.93
C TYR A 33 3.42 -12.18 10.36
N SER A 34 2.21 -12.37 9.84
CA SER A 34 1.92 -13.64 9.20
C SER A 34 2.83 -13.78 7.99
N LEU A 35 3.39 -14.97 7.77
CA LEU A 35 4.33 -15.23 6.66
C LEU A 35 3.76 -14.81 5.29
N ALA A 36 2.43 -14.84 5.13
CA ALA A 36 1.71 -14.35 3.95
C ALA A 36 1.88 -12.82 3.71
N GLN A 37 2.09 -12.01 4.74
CA GLN A 37 2.29 -10.55 4.62
C GLN A 37 3.68 -10.22 4.03
N THR A 38 4.70 -10.96 4.46
CA THR A 38 6.07 -10.85 3.92
C THR A 38 6.12 -11.33 2.47
N GLU A 39 5.33 -12.35 2.12
CA GLU A 39 5.27 -12.94 0.78
C GLU A 39 4.78 -11.95 -0.29
N ALA A 40 3.66 -11.25 -0.05
CA ALA A 40 3.12 -10.27 -0.99
C ALA A 40 4.06 -9.07 -1.20
N GLN A 41 4.70 -8.58 -0.13
CA GLN A 41 5.70 -7.52 -0.23
C GLN A 41 6.93 -7.96 -1.02
N ASN A 42 7.39 -9.20 -0.79
CA ASN A 42 8.52 -9.75 -1.52
C ASN A 42 8.18 -9.95 -3.00
N LEU A 43 7.01 -10.48 -3.34
CA LEU A 43 6.56 -10.62 -4.73
C LEU A 43 6.50 -9.28 -5.46
N PHE A 44 5.88 -8.27 -4.83
CA PHE A 44 5.83 -6.93 -5.39
C PHE A 44 7.22 -6.34 -5.57
N GLY A 45 8.08 -6.46 -4.54
CA GLY A 45 9.45 -5.95 -4.59
C GLY A 45 10.30 -6.64 -5.66
N ILE A 46 10.16 -7.96 -5.83
CA ILE A 46 10.85 -8.71 -6.90
C ILE A 46 10.39 -8.22 -8.27
N GLY A 47 9.07 -8.02 -8.46
CA GLY A 47 8.54 -7.45 -9.70
C GLY A 47 9.13 -6.07 -9.99
N LEU A 48 9.12 -5.18 -9.01
CA LEU A 48 9.69 -3.83 -9.08
C LEU A 48 11.17 -3.86 -9.49
N ASP A 49 11.98 -4.65 -8.79
CA ASP A 49 13.41 -4.75 -9.01
C ASP A 49 13.71 -5.31 -10.42
N ILE A 50 12.93 -6.29 -10.89
CA ILE A 50 13.04 -6.80 -12.27
C ILE A 50 12.63 -5.74 -13.31
N GLY A 51 11.59 -4.95 -13.06
CA GLY A 51 11.16 -3.88 -13.96
C GLY A 51 12.22 -2.79 -14.12
N LEU A 52 12.86 -2.40 -13.00
CA LEU A 52 13.98 -1.46 -13.01
C LEU A 52 15.19 -2.02 -13.79
N ALA A 53 15.52 -3.30 -13.58
CA ALA A 53 16.59 -3.97 -14.30
C ALA A 53 16.32 -4.11 -15.81
N GLU A 54 15.09 -4.46 -16.19
CA GLU A 54 14.66 -4.62 -17.58
C GLU A 54 14.80 -3.30 -18.34
N TYR A 55 14.24 -2.21 -17.80
CA TYR A 55 14.35 -0.91 -18.45
C TYR A 55 15.79 -0.39 -18.44
N GLY A 56 16.54 -0.64 -17.36
CA GLY A 56 17.96 -0.30 -17.29
C GLY A 56 18.77 -0.96 -18.41
N ALA A 57 18.51 -2.23 -18.70
CA ALA A 57 19.12 -2.94 -19.82
C ALA A 57 18.68 -2.38 -21.18
N TYR A 58 17.39 -2.06 -21.35
CA TYR A 58 16.86 -1.41 -22.55
C TYR A 58 17.51 -0.04 -22.81
N SER A 59 17.84 0.69 -21.74
CA SER A 59 18.42 2.04 -21.79
C SER A 59 19.95 2.05 -21.76
N ASN A 60 20.60 0.90 -21.96
CA ASN A 60 22.06 0.76 -21.96
C ASN A 60 22.74 1.20 -20.65
N LEU A 61 22.10 1.00 -19.49
CA LEU A 61 22.78 1.20 -18.21
C LEU A 61 23.97 0.25 -18.03
N GLU A 62 24.91 0.67 -17.18
CA GLU A 62 26.01 -0.18 -16.78
C GLU A 62 25.52 -1.47 -16.11
N TYR A 63 26.26 -2.55 -16.33
CA TYR A 63 25.96 -3.84 -15.73
C TYR A 63 25.87 -3.76 -14.19
N SER A 64 26.71 -2.95 -13.55
CA SER A 64 26.71 -2.73 -12.10
C SER A 64 25.33 -2.28 -11.58
N SER A 65 24.67 -1.35 -12.27
CA SER A 65 23.33 -0.87 -11.91
C SER A 65 22.25 -1.95 -12.14
N ILE A 66 22.34 -2.68 -13.25
CA ILE A 66 21.42 -3.80 -13.54
C ILE A 66 21.59 -4.90 -12.48
N ASP A 67 22.83 -5.26 -12.15
CA ASP A 67 23.19 -6.28 -11.17
C ASP A 67 22.71 -5.92 -9.76
N GLN A 68 22.73 -4.64 -9.40
CA GLN A 68 22.21 -4.15 -8.13
C GLN A 68 20.71 -4.46 -7.98
N TYR A 69 19.90 -4.14 -9.00
CA TYR A 69 18.46 -4.45 -8.97
C TYR A 69 18.19 -5.95 -8.94
N ILE A 70 18.89 -6.74 -9.75
CA ILE A 70 18.76 -8.21 -9.72
C ILE A 70 19.21 -8.78 -8.36
N GLY A 71 20.21 -8.18 -7.72
CA GLY A 71 20.65 -8.54 -6.38
C GLY A 71 19.57 -8.29 -5.32
N TYR A 72 18.84 -7.18 -5.41
CA TYR A 72 17.70 -6.90 -4.53
C TYR A 72 16.57 -7.92 -4.74
N ALA A 73 16.22 -8.21 -5.99
CA ALA A 73 15.24 -9.24 -6.33
C ALA A 73 15.65 -10.61 -5.75
N GLN A 74 16.93 -10.98 -5.90
CA GLN A 74 17.46 -12.24 -5.36
C GLN A 74 17.35 -12.30 -3.84
N SER A 75 17.66 -11.20 -3.15
CA SER A 75 17.58 -11.13 -1.69
C SER A 75 16.15 -11.34 -1.21
N ARG A 76 15.16 -10.72 -1.87
CA ARG A 76 13.74 -10.87 -1.53
C ARG A 76 13.21 -12.28 -1.80
N ALA A 77 13.74 -12.94 -2.83
CA ALA A 77 13.34 -14.31 -3.15
C ALA A 77 13.84 -15.34 -2.11
N LYS A 78 14.87 -15.04 -1.31
CA LYS A 78 15.32 -15.94 -0.23
C LYS A 78 14.24 -16.16 0.82
N ASP A 79 13.43 -15.12 1.05
CA ASP A 79 12.36 -15.09 2.03
C ASP A 79 10.98 -15.24 1.35
N ASN A 80 10.94 -15.82 0.15
CA ASN A 80 9.72 -16.01 -0.63
C ASN A 80 9.51 -17.51 -0.93
N ASN A 81 8.28 -17.99 -0.79
CA ASN A 81 7.95 -19.41 -1.02
C ASN A 81 7.52 -19.68 -2.47
N CYS A 82 7.16 -18.64 -3.23
CA CYS A 82 6.80 -18.75 -4.65
C CYS A 82 8.00 -18.78 -5.60
N LEU A 83 9.09 -18.10 -5.25
CA LEU A 83 10.19 -17.81 -6.15
C LEU A 83 11.50 -18.32 -5.59
N ASN A 84 12.22 -19.08 -6.40
CA ASN A 84 13.50 -19.62 -6.02
C ASN A 84 14.61 -18.56 -6.20
N ALA A 85 15.29 -18.20 -5.11
CA ALA A 85 16.45 -17.30 -5.16
C ALA A 85 17.60 -17.83 -6.05
N GLN A 86 17.66 -19.14 -6.28
CA GLN A 86 18.61 -19.76 -7.21
C GLN A 86 18.31 -19.35 -8.66
N ASP A 87 17.05 -19.32 -9.08
CA ASP A 87 16.69 -18.95 -10.46
C ASP A 87 17.09 -17.50 -10.78
N ILE A 88 16.93 -16.59 -9.79
CA ILE A 88 17.41 -15.21 -9.91
C ILE A 88 18.94 -15.14 -9.87
N GLY A 89 19.60 -16.02 -9.10
CA GLY A 89 21.05 -16.16 -9.10
C GLY A 89 21.60 -16.61 -10.46
N ASP A 90 20.93 -17.55 -11.11
CA ASP A 90 21.27 -18.04 -12.44
C ASP A 90 21.06 -16.96 -13.51
N LEU A 91 19.98 -16.16 -13.40
CA LEU A 91 19.81 -14.95 -14.20
C LEU A 91 21.02 -14.02 -14.02
N ARG A 92 21.38 -13.69 -12.78
CA ARG A 92 22.47 -12.77 -12.46
C ARG A 92 23.80 -13.24 -13.05
N ASN A 93 24.09 -14.54 -12.95
CA ASN A 93 25.27 -15.17 -13.54
C ASN A 93 25.29 -15.10 -15.08
N ARG A 94 24.12 -15.28 -15.72
CA ARG A 94 23.99 -15.12 -17.17
C ARG A 94 24.27 -13.68 -17.59
N LEU A 95 23.64 -12.70 -16.92
CA LEU A 95 23.82 -11.27 -17.22
C LEU A 95 25.28 -10.83 -17.06
N LYS A 96 26.00 -11.33 -16.05
CA LYS A 96 27.42 -11.05 -15.82
C LYS A 96 28.31 -11.44 -17.01
N ARG A 97 27.95 -12.51 -17.72
CA ARG A 97 28.70 -13.04 -18.87
C ARG A 97 28.27 -12.41 -20.20
N THR A 98 27.22 -11.60 -20.19
CA THR A 98 26.68 -10.98 -21.40
C THR A 98 27.25 -9.58 -21.58
N SER A 99 27.91 -9.34 -22.71
CA SER A 99 28.58 -8.05 -22.99
C SER A 99 27.62 -6.97 -23.49
N TYR A 100 26.62 -7.34 -24.29
CA TYR A 100 25.73 -6.40 -24.95
C TYR A 100 24.45 -6.13 -24.14
N SER A 101 24.08 -4.86 -24.01
CA SER A 101 22.88 -4.40 -23.29
C SER A 101 21.58 -4.96 -23.87
N ARG A 102 21.48 -5.05 -25.21
CA ARG A 102 20.34 -5.66 -25.91
C ARG A 102 20.14 -7.13 -25.53
N ASP A 103 21.22 -7.88 -25.41
CA ASP A 103 21.16 -9.29 -25.00
C ASP A 103 20.77 -9.42 -23.54
N ARG A 104 21.28 -8.53 -22.66
CA ARG A 104 20.84 -8.46 -21.25
C ARG A 104 19.34 -8.18 -21.15
N TYR A 105 18.83 -7.24 -21.95
CA TYR A 105 17.40 -6.94 -22.02
C TYR A 105 16.59 -8.19 -22.40
N ASN A 106 16.96 -8.86 -23.49
CA ASN A 106 16.28 -10.09 -23.93
C ASN A 106 16.32 -11.18 -22.85
N ILE A 107 17.46 -11.36 -22.18
CA ILE A 107 17.60 -12.33 -21.08
C ILE A 107 16.66 -12.01 -19.90
N ILE A 108 16.53 -10.73 -19.52
CA ILE A 108 15.63 -10.31 -18.44
C ILE A 108 14.17 -10.49 -18.85
N VAL A 109 13.79 -10.12 -20.07
CA VAL A 109 12.43 -10.31 -20.61
C VAL A 109 12.05 -11.80 -20.61
N ASP A 110 12.95 -12.66 -21.11
CA ASP A 110 12.73 -14.11 -21.10
C ASP A 110 12.59 -14.66 -19.68
N PHE A 111 13.42 -14.18 -18.75
CA PHE A 111 13.32 -14.56 -17.35
C PHE A 111 11.99 -14.13 -16.72
N ARG A 112 11.59 -12.87 -16.92
CA ARG A 112 10.31 -12.33 -16.46
C ARG A 112 9.14 -13.14 -17.00
N ASN A 113 9.12 -13.45 -18.29
CA ASN A 113 8.03 -14.22 -18.91
C ASN A 113 7.94 -15.63 -18.29
N ARG A 114 9.08 -16.29 -18.05
CA ARG A 114 9.12 -17.59 -17.35
C ARG A 114 8.66 -17.49 -15.90
N LEU A 115 9.09 -16.46 -15.17
CA LEU A 115 8.62 -16.19 -13.81
C LEU A 115 7.10 -16.01 -13.77
N TYR A 116 6.56 -15.23 -14.71
CA TYR A 116 5.12 -14.97 -14.79
C TYR A 116 4.33 -16.27 -14.93
N VAL A 117 4.78 -17.20 -15.77
CA VAL A 117 4.18 -18.54 -15.91
C VAL A 117 4.36 -19.37 -14.63
N ASN A 118 5.56 -19.38 -14.04
CA ASN A 118 5.84 -20.15 -12.83
C ASN A 118 5.00 -19.69 -11.63
N LEU A 119 4.68 -18.40 -11.54
CA LEU A 119 3.80 -17.85 -10.51
C LEU A 119 2.36 -18.40 -10.59
N GLN A 120 1.90 -18.91 -11.75
CA GLN A 120 0.62 -19.65 -11.86
C GLN A 120 0.64 -20.94 -11.07
N SER A 121 1.82 -21.57 -10.98
CA SER A 121 2.01 -22.79 -10.21
C SER A 121 2.40 -22.53 -8.75
N CYS A 122 2.55 -21.25 -8.35
CA CYS A 122 2.88 -20.94 -6.98
C CYS A 122 1.76 -21.40 -6.05
N ASN A 123 2.07 -22.41 -5.25
CA ASN A 123 1.20 -22.89 -4.21
C ASN A 123 1.67 -22.29 -2.88
N CYS A 124 1.17 -21.10 -2.52
CA CYS A 124 1.47 -20.41 -1.25
C CYS A 124 0.94 -21.16 0.00
N ASN A 125 0.72 -22.47 -0.08
CA ASN A 125 0.12 -23.31 0.96
C ASN A 125 1.14 -23.91 1.94
N ARG A 126 2.45 -23.64 1.80
CA ARG A 126 3.47 -24.40 2.53
C ARG A 126 3.74 -23.97 3.97
N ILE A 127 3.02 -22.98 4.52
CA ILE A 127 3.16 -22.65 5.96
C ILE A 127 1.80 -22.37 6.62
N SER A 128 1.39 -23.33 7.45
CA SER A 128 0.40 -23.31 8.54
C SER A 128 -0.95 -22.59 8.32
N SER A 129 -2.02 -23.37 8.21
CA SER A 129 -3.42 -23.16 8.69
C SER A 129 -4.10 -21.77 8.71
N LYS A 130 -3.52 -20.70 8.13
CA LYS A 130 -4.01 -19.30 8.23
C LYS A 130 -3.76 -18.46 6.96
N GLY A 131 -3.80 -19.09 5.78
CA GLY A 131 -4.13 -18.40 4.53
C GLY A 131 -3.14 -18.55 3.38
N SER A 132 -3.69 -18.71 2.19
CA SER A 132 -2.99 -18.83 0.91
C SER A 132 -3.28 -17.63 0.02
N LEU A 133 -2.27 -17.03 -0.61
CA LEU A 133 -2.48 -16.18 -1.80
C LEU A 133 -3.03 -17.05 -2.93
N ALA A 134 -4.07 -16.59 -3.63
CA ALA A 134 -4.46 -17.25 -4.87
C ALA A 134 -3.38 -17.04 -5.95
N GLN A 135 -3.23 -18.03 -6.83
CA GLN A 135 -2.24 -18.03 -7.92
C GLN A 135 -2.32 -16.75 -8.78
N THR A 136 -3.54 -16.34 -9.14
CA THR A 136 -3.79 -15.09 -9.89
C THR A 136 -3.35 -13.85 -9.11
N GLU A 137 -3.54 -13.83 -7.79
CA GLU A 137 -3.15 -12.70 -6.95
C GLU A 137 -1.62 -12.54 -6.86
N ALA A 138 -0.87 -13.64 -6.80
CA ALA A 138 0.59 -13.61 -6.77
C ALA A 138 1.16 -13.06 -8.10
N GLN A 139 0.58 -13.48 -9.23
CA GLN A 139 0.94 -12.96 -10.55
C GLN A 139 0.64 -11.47 -10.67
N ASP A 140 -0.53 -11.04 -10.20
CA ASP A 140 -0.94 -9.63 -10.28
C ASP A 140 -0.06 -8.75 -9.39
N ILE A 141 0.25 -9.18 -8.16
CA ILE A 141 1.14 -8.44 -7.25
C ILE A 141 2.53 -8.28 -7.86
N PHE A 142 3.09 -9.36 -8.40
CA PHE A 142 4.36 -9.31 -9.13
C PHE A 142 4.28 -8.38 -10.34
N GLY A 143 3.24 -8.51 -11.17
CA GLY A 143 3.03 -7.71 -12.37
C GLY A 143 2.84 -6.23 -12.07
N ILE A 144 2.13 -5.89 -10.99
CA ILE A 144 1.98 -4.50 -10.53
C ILE A 144 3.35 -3.95 -10.10
N GLY A 145 4.16 -4.73 -9.38
CA GLY A 145 5.54 -4.35 -9.06
C GLY A 145 6.36 -4.02 -10.30
N LEU A 146 6.36 -4.93 -11.27
CA LEU A 146 7.04 -4.78 -12.56
C LEU A 146 6.61 -3.51 -13.29
N ASP A 147 5.31 -3.32 -13.46
CA ASP A 147 4.75 -2.18 -14.18
C ASP A 147 5.10 -0.85 -13.48
N ILE A 148 5.11 -0.81 -12.14
CA ILE A 148 5.56 0.35 -11.37
C ILE A 148 7.06 0.61 -11.55
N GLY A 149 7.89 -0.43 -11.58
CA GLY A 149 9.34 -0.28 -11.82
C GLY A 149 9.66 0.28 -13.20
N LEU A 150 8.97 -0.22 -14.23
CA LEU A 150 9.06 0.31 -15.59
C LEU A 150 8.62 1.79 -15.65
N ALA A 151 7.50 2.13 -15.00
CA ALA A 151 7.00 3.50 -14.92
C ALA A 151 7.97 4.45 -14.18
N GLU A 152 8.55 3.99 -13.07
CA GLU A 152 9.50 4.75 -12.26
C GLU A 152 10.73 5.13 -13.08
N HIS A 153 11.33 4.15 -13.78
CA HIS A 153 12.51 4.43 -14.59
C HIS A 153 12.18 5.32 -15.80
N ASN A 154 11.02 5.14 -16.45
CA ASN A 154 10.58 6.04 -17.51
C ASN A 154 10.47 7.49 -17.03
N ALA A 155 9.97 7.70 -15.80
CA ALA A 155 9.88 9.02 -15.21
C ALA A 155 11.27 9.59 -14.87
N TYR A 156 12.18 8.77 -14.34
CA TYR A 156 13.57 9.16 -14.04
C TYR A 156 14.34 9.56 -15.31
N SER A 157 14.14 8.83 -16.41
CA SER A 157 14.77 9.09 -17.71
C SER A 157 14.14 10.23 -18.51
N ASN A 158 13.22 11.00 -17.92
CA ASN A 158 12.52 12.12 -18.57
C ASN A 158 11.72 11.72 -19.84
N ASN A 159 11.19 10.50 -19.89
CA ASN A 159 10.36 10.07 -21.02
C ASN A 159 8.99 10.78 -21.05
N LYS A 160 8.34 10.68 -22.21
CA LYS A 160 6.99 11.20 -22.43
C LYS A 160 6.00 10.57 -21.44
N PHE A 161 5.00 11.36 -21.02
CA PHE A 161 3.94 10.89 -20.15
C PHE A 161 3.23 9.64 -20.70
N SER A 162 3.04 9.54 -22.02
CA SER A 162 2.41 8.37 -22.65
C SER A 162 3.12 7.06 -22.32
N SER A 163 4.44 7.05 -22.24
CA SER A 163 5.23 5.86 -21.88
C SER A 163 5.05 5.49 -20.41
N ILE A 164 4.94 6.48 -19.52
CA ILE A 164 4.66 6.28 -18.10
C ILE A 164 3.22 5.78 -17.91
N ASP A 165 2.26 6.44 -18.57
CA ASP A 165 0.82 6.17 -18.48
C ASP A 165 0.46 4.75 -18.94
N GLN A 166 1.18 4.23 -19.95
CA GLN A 166 1.03 2.85 -20.42
C GLN A 166 1.26 1.85 -19.29
N TYR A 167 2.40 1.93 -18.59
CA TYR A 167 2.72 0.99 -17.51
C TYR A 167 1.82 1.20 -16.29
N ILE A 168 1.48 2.44 -15.93
CA ILE A 168 0.50 2.70 -14.86
C ILE A 168 -0.89 2.14 -15.23
N GLY A 169 -1.27 2.18 -16.51
CA GLY A 169 -2.49 1.56 -17.02
C GLY A 169 -2.49 0.04 -16.88
N TYR A 170 -1.37 -0.62 -17.16
CA TYR A 170 -1.21 -2.07 -16.94
C TYR A 170 -1.31 -2.45 -15.46
N ALA A 171 -0.59 -1.72 -14.59
CA ALA A 171 -0.70 -1.90 -13.14
C ALA A 171 -2.15 -1.71 -12.66
N GLN A 172 -2.84 -0.69 -13.17
CA GLN A 172 -4.24 -0.44 -12.83
C GLN A 172 -5.16 -1.58 -13.25
N SER A 173 -4.93 -2.16 -14.43
CA SER A 173 -5.71 -3.29 -14.93
C SER A 173 -5.56 -4.52 -14.04
N ARG A 174 -4.32 -4.88 -13.68
CA ARG A 174 -4.03 -6.01 -12.78
C ARG A 174 -4.63 -5.82 -11.39
N ALA A 175 -4.68 -4.59 -10.90
CA ALA A 175 -5.27 -4.29 -9.61
C ALA A 175 -6.81 -4.35 -9.60
N ARG A 176 -7.49 -4.50 -10.75
CA ARG A 176 -8.97 -4.62 -10.77
C ARG A 176 -9.43 -5.95 -10.22
N ASP A 177 -8.67 -6.99 -10.52
CA ASP A 177 -8.99 -8.37 -10.17
C ASP A 177 -8.22 -8.83 -8.92
N ASN A 178 -7.41 -7.93 -8.33
CA ASN A 178 -6.58 -8.20 -7.18
C ASN A 178 -7.24 -7.77 -5.86
N ASN A 179 -7.27 -8.65 -4.85
CA ASN A 179 -7.86 -8.33 -3.55
C ASN A 179 -6.93 -7.57 -2.59
N CYS A 180 -5.63 -7.51 -2.88
CA CYS A 180 -4.63 -6.82 -2.05
C CYS A 180 -4.46 -5.34 -2.43
N LEU A 181 -4.67 -5.01 -3.70
CA LEU A 181 -4.30 -3.73 -4.28
C LEU A 181 -5.50 -3.11 -4.99
N ASN A 182 -5.78 -1.85 -4.68
CA ASN A 182 -6.96 -1.16 -5.18
C ASN A 182 -6.67 -0.46 -6.53
N ALA A 183 -7.33 -0.88 -7.61
CA ALA A 183 -7.26 -0.21 -8.91
C ALA A 183 -7.65 1.28 -8.86
N HIS A 184 -8.43 1.70 -7.87
CA HIS A 184 -8.73 3.11 -7.66
C HIS A 184 -7.51 3.92 -7.22
N ASP A 185 -6.66 3.37 -6.34
CA ASP A 185 -5.48 4.07 -5.83
C ASP A 185 -4.44 4.25 -6.96
N ILE A 186 -4.32 3.26 -7.86
CA ILE A 186 -3.51 3.37 -9.08
C ILE A 186 -4.16 4.35 -10.09
N GLY A 187 -5.49 4.39 -10.17
CA GLY A 187 -6.21 5.40 -10.96
C GLY A 187 -5.96 6.83 -10.48
N ASP A 188 -5.93 7.05 -9.16
CA ASP A 188 -5.61 8.33 -8.55
C ASP A 188 -4.14 8.73 -8.83
N LEU A 189 -3.21 7.77 -8.77
CA LEU A 189 -1.84 7.98 -9.23
C LEU A 189 -1.81 8.45 -10.69
N ARG A 190 -2.48 7.72 -11.60
CA ARG A 190 -2.53 8.02 -13.03
C ARG A 190 -3.05 9.44 -13.30
N ASN A 191 -4.13 9.83 -12.61
CA ASN A 191 -4.71 11.16 -12.71
C ASN A 191 -3.76 12.26 -12.20
N ARG A 192 -3.01 12.00 -11.12
CA ARG A 192 -1.99 12.93 -10.62
C ARG A 192 -0.87 13.12 -11.63
N LEU A 193 -0.32 12.02 -12.17
CA LEU A 193 0.76 12.07 -13.16
C LEU A 193 0.36 12.82 -14.43
N LYS A 194 -0.88 12.66 -14.89
CA LYS A 194 -1.44 13.37 -16.05
C LYS A 194 -1.44 14.89 -15.87
N ARG A 195 -1.62 15.37 -14.64
CA ARG A 195 -1.65 16.81 -14.30
C ARG A 195 -0.27 17.39 -14.00
N THR A 196 0.75 16.54 -13.85
CA THR A 196 2.11 16.96 -13.53
C THR A 196 2.90 17.22 -14.81
N SER A 197 3.43 18.44 -14.96
CA SER A 197 4.16 18.85 -16.17
C SER A 197 5.61 18.35 -16.19
N TYR A 198 6.28 18.32 -15.03
CA TYR A 198 7.70 17.98 -14.94
C TYR A 198 7.94 16.49 -14.67
N SER A 199 8.88 15.90 -15.41
CA SER A 199 9.29 14.49 -15.27
C SER A 199 9.83 14.15 -13.89
N ARG A 200 10.63 15.04 -13.30
CA ARG A 200 11.17 14.89 -11.93
C ARG A 200 10.06 14.76 -10.88
N ASP A 201 9.00 15.56 -11.03
CA ASP A 201 7.84 15.49 -10.12
C ASP A 201 7.05 14.20 -10.33
N ARG A 202 6.91 13.74 -11.58
CA ARG A 202 6.29 12.42 -11.87
C ARG A 202 7.07 11.29 -11.22
N TYR A 203 8.40 11.31 -11.28
CA TYR A 203 9.25 10.33 -10.61
C TYR A 203 9.00 10.32 -9.09
N ASN A 204 9.05 11.50 -8.45
CA ASN A 204 8.78 11.62 -7.02
C ASN A 204 7.38 11.11 -6.63
N ILE A 205 6.36 11.38 -7.45
CA ILE A 205 4.99 10.90 -7.24
C ILE A 205 4.92 9.37 -7.32
N ILE A 206 5.60 8.75 -8.28
CA ILE A 206 5.64 7.29 -8.44
C ILE A 206 6.38 6.64 -7.26
N VAL A 207 7.52 7.18 -6.84
CA VAL A 207 8.28 6.67 -5.68
C VAL A 207 7.46 6.77 -4.40
N ASP A 208 6.80 7.89 -4.15
CA ASP A 208 5.87 8.10 -3.03
C ASP A 208 4.73 7.07 -3.06
N PHE A 209 4.15 6.84 -4.24
CA PHE A 209 3.11 5.84 -4.42
C PHE A 209 3.61 4.41 -4.16
N ARG A 210 4.75 4.03 -4.73
CA ARG A 210 5.38 2.73 -4.55
C ARG A 210 5.63 2.44 -3.07
N ASN A 211 6.20 3.39 -2.33
CA ASN A 211 6.47 3.20 -0.91
C ASN A 211 5.17 2.99 -0.11
N ARG A 212 4.11 3.76 -0.41
CA ARG A 212 2.77 3.52 0.16
C ARG A 212 2.22 2.15 -0.18
N LEU A 213 2.38 1.72 -1.43
CA LEU A 213 1.84 0.45 -1.90
C LEU A 213 2.57 -0.72 -1.24
N TYR A 214 3.90 -0.61 -1.11
CA TYR A 214 4.74 -1.55 -0.38
C TYR A 214 4.29 -1.67 1.09
N ASP A 215 4.03 -0.56 1.77
CA ASP A 215 3.51 -0.54 3.15
C ASP A 215 2.10 -1.17 3.23
N ASN A 216 1.22 -0.85 2.28
CA ASN A 216 -0.15 -1.35 2.27
C ASN A 216 -0.23 -2.87 2.06
N LEU A 217 0.74 -3.47 1.36
CA LEU A 217 0.83 -4.92 1.20
C LEU A 217 1.03 -5.67 2.53
N GLN A 218 1.55 -5.01 3.58
CA GLN A 218 1.58 -5.60 4.95
C GLN A 218 0.19 -5.87 5.52
N SER A 219 -0.81 -5.11 5.06
CA SER A 219 -2.19 -5.27 5.49
C SER A 219 -2.96 -6.28 4.65
N CYS A 220 -2.38 -6.81 3.56
CA CYS A 220 -3.07 -7.80 2.75
C CYS A 220 -3.17 -9.13 3.50
N ASN A 221 -4.41 -9.51 3.85
CA ASN A 221 -4.72 -10.79 4.44
C ASN A 221 -5.50 -11.61 3.40
N CYS A 222 -4.83 -12.55 2.75
CA CYS A 222 -5.33 -13.29 1.57
C CYS A 222 -6.32 -14.43 1.92
N ASN A 223 -6.88 -14.45 3.13
CA ASN A 223 -7.87 -15.45 3.58
C ASN A 223 -9.27 -15.30 2.95
N ARG A 224 -9.41 -14.69 1.78
CA ARG A 224 -10.74 -14.41 1.22
C ARG A 224 -11.18 -15.36 0.12
N ILE A 225 -10.61 -16.56 0.10
CA ILE A 225 -11.04 -17.64 -0.79
C ILE A 225 -11.26 -18.88 0.07
N ASN A 226 -12.49 -19.40 0.01
CA ASN A 226 -12.98 -20.59 0.68
C ASN A 226 -13.29 -20.43 2.17
N ASN A 227 -14.44 -19.83 2.48
CA ASN A 227 -15.50 -20.46 3.30
C ASN A 227 -16.62 -19.44 3.50
N GLY A 228 -17.87 -19.88 3.35
CA GLY A 228 -19.07 -19.13 3.71
C GLY A 228 -19.17 -18.92 5.22
N GLY A 229 -18.24 -18.16 5.80
CA GLY A 229 -18.11 -17.90 7.22
C GLY A 229 -17.48 -16.52 7.46
N VAL A 230 -18.31 -15.59 7.91
CA VAL A 230 -17.95 -14.22 8.26
C VAL A 230 -17.11 -14.21 9.55
N SER A 231 -15.78 -14.10 9.46
CA SER A 231 -14.95 -13.67 10.61
C SER A 231 -13.61 -13.01 10.25
N GLY A 232 -13.45 -12.49 9.02
CA GLY A 232 -12.37 -11.56 8.68
C GLY A 232 -12.71 -10.15 9.19
N GLY A 233 -12.09 -9.73 10.30
CA GLY A 233 -12.29 -8.39 10.88
C GLY A 233 -12.11 -7.28 9.84
N CYS A 234 -13.10 -6.39 9.75
CA CYS A 234 -13.06 -5.26 8.84
C CYS A 234 -11.94 -4.29 9.21
N LYS A 235 -10.90 -4.18 8.38
CA LYS A 235 -9.80 -3.22 8.58
C LYS A 235 -9.98 -1.99 7.70
N TRP A 236 -10.07 -0.83 8.34
CA TRP A 236 -10.03 0.47 7.66
C TRP A 236 -8.64 0.69 7.03
N ARG A 237 -8.58 1.56 6.02
CA ARG A 237 -7.33 2.02 5.39
C ARG A 237 -7.23 3.55 5.47
N VAL A 238 -6.10 4.12 5.08
CA VAL A 238 -5.96 5.58 4.89
C VAL A 238 -5.32 5.88 3.54
N ASN A 239 -5.77 6.95 2.87
CA ASN A 239 -5.14 7.38 1.60
C ASN A 239 -3.75 8.02 1.82
N PHE A 240 -3.51 8.60 3.00
CA PHE A 240 -2.23 9.18 3.39
C PHE A 240 -1.88 8.80 4.83
N GLY A 241 -0.64 8.33 5.03
CA GLY A 241 -0.13 7.85 6.32
C GLY A 241 -0.24 6.34 6.50
N ARG A 242 -0.06 5.89 7.73
CA ARG A 242 -0.21 4.47 8.13
C ARG A 242 -1.36 4.33 9.11
N ILE A 243 -2.19 3.31 8.91
CA ILE A 243 -3.23 2.96 9.86
C ILE A 243 -2.71 1.95 10.89
N THR A 244 -3.04 2.14 12.15
CA THR A 244 -2.80 1.19 13.24
C THR A 244 -4.13 0.81 13.86
N ASP A 245 -4.47 -0.46 13.83
CA ASP A 245 -5.62 -1.00 14.56
C ASP A 245 -5.23 -1.17 16.04
N ARG A 246 -5.97 -0.51 16.94
CA ARG A 246 -5.76 -0.54 18.39
C ARG A 246 -6.86 -1.35 19.11
N GLY A 247 -7.62 -2.17 18.37
CA GLY A 247 -8.71 -2.99 18.88
C GLY A 247 -10.02 -2.22 19.02
N SER A 248 -10.07 -1.18 19.86
CA SER A 248 -11.28 -0.39 20.10
C SER A 248 -11.44 0.82 19.16
N TYR A 249 -10.38 1.16 18.41
CA TYR A 249 -10.37 2.24 17.42
C TYR A 249 -9.25 2.00 16.40
N VAL A 250 -9.35 2.68 15.26
CA VAL A 250 -8.25 2.78 14.30
C VAL A 250 -7.59 4.14 14.44
N TYR A 251 -6.26 4.16 14.33
CA TYR A 251 -5.41 5.34 14.48
C TYR A 251 -4.64 5.59 13.19
N THR A 252 -4.44 6.86 12.84
CA THR A 252 -3.48 7.27 11.81
C THR A 252 -2.73 8.52 12.24
N LYS A 253 -1.50 8.63 11.74
CA LYS A 253 -0.72 9.87 11.76
C LYS A 253 -0.64 10.35 10.32
N ALA A 254 -1.27 11.47 10.03
CA ALA A 254 -1.26 12.01 8.69
C ALA A 254 0.12 12.60 8.36
N PRO A 255 0.54 12.55 7.08
CA PRO A 255 1.81 13.15 6.68
C PRO A 255 1.74 14.67 6.79
N SER A 256 2.87 15.29 7.18
CA SER A 256 3.00 16.73 7.41
C SER A 256 3.05 17.57 6.12
N ASP A 257 2.42 17.11 5.05
CA ASP A 257 2.52 17.67 3.70
C ASP A 257 1.33 18.56 3.29
N GLY A 258 0.41 18.82 4.22
CA GLY A 258 -0.74 19.71 4.02
C GLY A 258 -1.86 19.10 3.17
N ARG A 259 -1.81 17.81 2.83
CA ARG A 259 -2.90 17.12 2.12
C ARG A 259 -4.01 16.73 3.10
N THR A 260 -5.21 16.45 2.58
CA THR A 260 -6.31 15.92 3.39
C THR A 260 -6.37 14.38 3.32
N SER A 261 -6.20 13.74 4.47
CA SER A 261 -6.30 12.29 4.66
C SER A 261 -7.72 11.86 5.04
N TYR A 262 -8.04 10.61 4.72
CA TYR A 262 -9.33 9.95 4.89
C TYR A 262 -9.13 8.52 5.40
N PHE A 263 -9.92 8.13 6.38
CA PHE A 263 -10.22 6.73 6.67
C PHE A 263 -11.10 6.16 5.55
N ILE A 264 -10.65 5.07 4.94
CA ILE A 264 -11.33 4.37 3.85
C ILE A 264 -11.90 3.08 4.39
N ALA A 265 -13.21 2.89 4.22
CA ALA A 265 -13.92 1.76 4.75
C ALA A 265 -13.54 0.46 4.02
N CYS A 266 -13.58 -0.65 4.76
CA CYS A 266 -13.40 -1.97 4.16
C CYS A 266 -14.70 -2.45 3.48
N ASN A 267 -14.61 -3.56 2.73
CA ASN A 267 -15.74 -4.15 2.00
C ASN A 267 -17.00 -4.46 2.84
N ARG A 268 -16.88 -4.63 4.17
CA ARG A 268 -18.04 -4.83 5.08
C ARG A 268 -18.96 -3.61 5.13
N TYR A 269 -18.43 -2.41 4.88
CA TYR A 269 -19.23 -1.19 4.81
C TYR A 269 -19.64 -0.84 3.37
N LEU A 270 -19.31 -1.67 2.38
CA LEU A 270 -19.64 -1.40 0.97
C LEU A 270 -20.87 -2.22 0.52
N GLY A 271 -21.29 -2.03 -0.73
CA GLY A 271 -22.44 -2.71 -1.31
C GLY A 271 -23.76 -1.93 -1.16
N ASN A 272 -24.88 -2.63 -1.22
CA ASN A 272 -26.18 -1.99 -1.30
C ASN A 272 -26.59 -1.32 0.04
N TRP A 273 -26.75 0.01 0.01
CA TRP A 273 -27.17 0.84 1.12
C TRP A 273 -28.60 1.38 0.97
N SER A 274 -29.40 0.84 0.05
CA SER A 274 -30.78 1.32 -0.19
C SER A 274 -31.70 1.24 1.04
N SER A 275 -31.37 0.39 2.02
CA SER A 275 -32.09 0.33 3.31
C SER A 275 -31.43 1.14 4.43
N VAL A 276 -30.30 1.81 4.18
CA VAL A 276 -29.60 2.60 5.21
C VAL A 276 -30.24 3.98 5.28
N ARG A 277 -30.46 4.49 6.49
CA ARG A 277 -31.08 5.80 6.77
C ARG A 277 -30.08 6.83 7.27
N SER A 278 -29.04 6.40 7.98
CA SER A 278 -28.01 7.31 8.50
C SER A 278 -26.68 6.60 8.74
N ILE A 279 -25.62 7.40 8.79
CA ILE A 279 -24.29 7.00 9.23
C ILE A 279 -24.04 7.61 10.61
N SER A 280 -23.52 6.84 11.55
CA SER A 280 -22.96 7.36 12.79
C SER A 280 -21.56 6.86 13.03
N PHE A 281 -20.71 7.70 13.64
CA PHE A 281 -19.34 7.35 14.00
C PHE A 281 -18.82 8.25 15.11
N GLU A 282 -17.73 7.84 15.75
CA GLU A 282 -16.97 8.68 16.67
C GLU A 282 -15.57 8.93 16.10
N LYS A 283 -15.13 10.18 16.16
CA LYS A 283 -13.82 10.60 15.69
C LYS A 283 -13.19 11.57 16.68
N ARG A 284 -11.86 11.55 16.77
CA ARG A 284 -11.06 12.64 17.32
C ARG A 284 -9.87 12.94 16.41
N SER A 285 -9.42 14.19 16.41
CA SER A 285 -8.21 14.63 15.71
C SER A 285 -7.51 15.69 16.54
N TRP A 286 -6.17 15.69 16.54
CA TRP A 286 -5.33 16.59 17.33
C TRP A 286 -3.89 16.66 16.81
N GLY A 287 -3.23 17.78 17.06
CA GLY A 287 -1.85 18.02 16.65
C GLY A 287 -1.78 18.74 15.31
N GLY A 288 -0.64 19.34 15.03
CA GLY A 288 -0.55 20.30 13.92
C GLY A 288 -1.36 21.57 14.19
N GLU A 289 -1.37 22.46 13.21
CA GLU A 289 -2.14 23.70 13.26
C GLU A 289 -3.52 23.46 12.65
N PHE A 290 -4.59 23.77 13.38
CA PHE A 290 -5.94 23.60 12.84
C PHE A 290 -6.08 24.33 11.50
N TYR A 291 -6.42 23.59 10.45
CA TYR A 291 -6.68 24.16 9.15
C TYR A 291 -8.01 23.64 8.60
N ARG A 292 -8.80 24.57 8.07
CA ARG A 292 -9.86 24.20 7.14
C ARG A 292 -9.27 24.29 5.74
N PRO A 293 -9.12 23.18 5.00
CA PRO A 293 -8.72 23.23 3.61
C PRO A 293 -9.67 24.15 2.86
N ASN A 294 -9.12 24.84 1.85
CA ASN A 294 -9.96 25.55 0.90
C ASN A 294 -11.02 24.55 0.37
N PRO A 295 -12.31 24.93 0.23
CA PRO A 295 -13.34 24.04 -0.30
C PRO A 295 -13.00 23.41 -1.66
N LYS A 296 -12.02 23.95 -2.38
CA LYS A 296 -11.48 23.36 -3.62
C LYS A 296 -10.55 22.15 -3.40
N ASP A 297 -9.94 22.05 -2.22
CA ASP A 297 -8.95 21.02 -1.88
C ASP A 297 -9.55 19.84 -1.09
N ALA A 298 -10.63 20.08 -0.35
CA ALA A 298 -11.40 19.04 0.32
C ALA A 298 -12.71 18.73 -0.42
N ILE A 299 -12.86 17.47 -0.81
CA ILE A 299 -14.04 17.00 -1.58
C ILE A 299 -15.29 16.88 -0.67
N GLY A 300 -15.07 16.77 0.64
CA GLY A 300 -16.05 16.66 1.73
C GLY A 300 -15.46 15.92 2.92
N ASP A 301 -16.18 15.81 4.03
CA ASP A 301 -15.72 15.05 5.21
C ASP A 301 -16.22 13.60 5.21
N ILE A 302 -17.39 13.37 4.60
CA ILE A 302 -17.91 12.05 4.29
C ILE A 302 -18.05 11.93 2.78
N ILE A 303 -17.52 10.86 2.21
CA ILE A 303 -17.57 10.60 0.76
C ILE A 303 -18.17 9.21 0.56
N ILE A 304 -19.22 9.13 -0.25
CA ILE A 304 -19.87 7.87 -0.66
C ILE A 304 -19.88 7.84 -2.18
N ARG A 305 -19.51 6.71 -2.78
CA ARG A 305 -19.56 6.54 -4.24
C ARG A 305 -20.22 5.24 -4.68
N ASN A 306 -20.79 5.30 -5.88
CA ASN A 306 -21.22 4.17 -6.69
C ASN A 306 -20.63 4.33 -8.09
N GLY A 307 -19.46 3.73 -8.32
CA GLY A 307 -18.67 4.00 -9.53
C GLY A 307 -18.29 5.48 -9.62
N SER A 308 -18.73 6.16 -10.69
CA SER A 308 -18.49 7.60 -10.88
C SER A 308 -19.39 8.49 -10.02
N LYS A 309 -20.57 7.99 -9.63
CA LYS A 309 -21.59 8.75 -8.89
C LYS A 309 -21.11 8.99 -7.47
N THR A 310 -21.04 10.25 -7.05
CA THR A 310 -20.47 10.64 -5.76
C THR A 310 -21.44 11.50 -4.96
N ALA A 311 -21.60 11.20 -3.68
CA ALA A 311 -22.24 12.06 -2.69
C ALA A 311 -21.22 12.45 -1.61
N THR A 312 -21.15 13.73 -1.26
CA THR A 312 -20.29 14.22 -0.18
C THR A 312 -21.04 15.06 0.84
N TYR A 313 -20.59 15.01 2.09
CA TYR A 313 -21.16 15.77 3.20
C TYR A 313 -20.04 16.36 4.07
N GLU A 314 -20.23 17.59 4.53
CA GLU A 314 -19.32 18.26 5.46
C GLU A 314 -19.91 18.21 6.87
N VAL A 315 -19.13 17.75 7.84
CA VAL A 315 -19.54 17.73 9.25
C VAL A 315 -18.93 18.94 9.95
N SER A 316 -19.50 19.36 11.08
CA SER A 316 -18.87 20.42 11.87
C SER A 316 -17.51 19.94 12.38
N PRO A 317 -16.39 20.54 11.93
CA PRO A 317 -15.06 20.02 12.22
C PRO A 317 -14.78 20.12 13.71
N ASP A 318 -13.97 19.19 14.21
CA ASP A 318 -13.53 19.14 15.59
C ASP A 318 -12.09 18.63 15.64
N HIS A 319 -11.24 19.47 16.19
CA HIS A 319 -9.80 19.26 16.34
C HIS A 319 -9.37 19.49 17.80
N SER A 320 -10.30 19.31 18.74
CA SER A 320 -10.05 19.48 20.18
C SER A 320 -9.26 18.32 20.80
N GLY A 321 -9.04 17.22 20.07
CA GLY A 321 -8.51 15.96 20.59
C GLY A 321 -9.50 15.13 21.40
N ASN A 322 -10.72 15.62 21.63
CA ASN A 322 -11.77 14.86 22.29
C ASN A 322 -12.56 14.00 21.31
N TRP A 323 -13.09 12.88 21.80
CA TRP A 323 -14.01 12.05 21.02
C TRP A 323 -15.32 12.80 20.80
N LYS A 324 -15.66 13.01 19.52
CA LYS A 324 -16.95 13.57 19.12
C LYS A 324 -17.73 12.55 18.32
N LYS A 325 -19.01 12.42 18.67
CA LYS A 325 -19.98 11.59 17.97
C LYS A 325 -20.62 12.39 16.84
N TYR A 326 -20.71 11.76 15.68
CA TYR A 326 -21.36 12.28 14.49
C TYR A 326 -22.54 11.39 14.13
N PHE A 327 -23.64 12.02 13.72
CA PHE A 327 -24.83 11.36 13.19
C PHE A 327 -25.26 12.12 11.94
N VAL A 328 -25.28 11.44 10.80
CA VAL A 328 -25.54 12.05 9.50
C VAL A 328 -26.67 11.28 8.81
N PRO A 329 -27.89 11.82 8.81
CA PRO A 329 -28.99 11.29 8.01
C PRO A 329 -28.65 11.32 6.52
N LEU A 330 -28.96 10.24 5.79
CA LEU A 330 -28.76 10.18 4.34
C LEU A 330 -29.77 11.05 3.56
N ASN A 331 -30.82 11.51 4.23
CA ASN A 331 -31.78 12.50 3.73
C ASN A 331 -31.51 13.92 4.27
N ALA A 332 -30.39 14.17 4.94
CA ALA A 332 -30.07 15.47 5.49
C ALA A 332 -29.87 16.52 4.37
N VAL A 333 -30.28 17.75 4.65
CA VAL A 333 -29.87 18.90 3.85
C VAL A 333 -28.36 19.11 4.04
N GLY A 334 -27.60 19.21 2.95
CA GLY A 334 -26.14 19.40 2.98
C GLY A 334 -25.35 18.39 2.16
N TRP A 335 -25.97 17.29 1.70
CA TRP A 335 -25.34 16.40 0.73
C TRP A 335 -25.13 17.10 -0.62
N ARG A 336 -23.91 17.01 -1.16
CA ARG A 336 -23.54 17.49 -2.49
C ARG A 336 -23.35 16.30 -3.42
N PHE A 337 -23.90 16.39 -4.64
CA PHE A 337 -23.86 15.30 -5.62
C PHE A 337 -22.99 15.68 -6.82
N SER A 338 -22.25 14.69 -7.36
CA SER A 338 -21.40 14.86 -8.53
C SER A 338 -21.20 13.53 -9.28
N GLY A 339 -20.53 13.58 -10.43
CA GLY A 339 -20.19 12.37 -11.21
C GLY A 339 -21.40 11.60 -11.77
N GLY A 340 -22.49 12.33 -12.03
CA GLY A 340 -23.74 11.79 -12.57
C GLY A 340 -24.79 11.40 -11.51
N ALA A 341 -24.51 11.64 -10.22
CA ALA A 341 -25.54 11.59 -9.18
C ALA A 341 -26.32 12.90 -9.14
N TYR A 342 -27.64 12.82 -9.04
CA TYR A 342 -28.53 13.96 -8.82
C TYR A 342 -29.15 13.93 -7.42
N ASN A 343 -29.24 12.74 -6.83
CA ASN A 343 -29.78 12.54 -5.50
C ASN A 343 -29.11 11.34 -4.82
N MET A 344 -29.40 11.16 -3.53
CA MET A 344 -28.79 10.10 -2.72
C MET A 344 -29.12 8.69 -3.25
N ARG A 345 -30.32 8.46 -3.78
CA ARG A 345 -30.75 7.13 -4.29
C ARG A 345 -29.86 6.66 -5.45
N ASP A 346 -29.35 7.59 -6.26
CA ASP A 346 -28.45 7.27 -7.38
C ASP A 346 -27.13 6.63 -6.90
N VAL A 347 -26.73 6.93 -5.67
CA VAL A 347 -25.51 6.44 -5.04
C VAL A 347 -25.77 5.17 -4.24
N LEU A 348 -26.84 5.10 -3.44
CA LEU A 348 -27.03 4.03 -2.44
C LEU A 348 -27.25 2.61 -2.99
N SER A 349 -27.52 2.41 -4.27
CA SER A 349 -27.81 1.08 -4.82
C SER A 349 -26.62 0.12 -4.79
N ASN A 350 -25.38 0.63 -4.87
CA ASN A 350 -24.16 -0.16 -4.75
C ASN A 350 -22.97 0.73 -4.36
N ILE A 351 -22.67 0.84 -3.08
CA ILE A 351 -21.54 1.62 -2.60
C ILE A 351 -20.23 0.92 -2.95
N THR A 352 -19.40 1.58 -3.75
CA THR A 352 -18.07 1.12 -4.16
C THR A 352 -16.94 1.80 -3.38
N ASP A 353 -17.22 2.91 -2.70
CA ASP A 353 -16.24 3.67 -1.92
C ASP A 353 -16.96 4.41 -0.79
N PHE A 354 -16.41 4.32 0.43
CA PHE A 354 -16.91 5.03 1.59
C PHE A 354 -15.72 5.54 2.41
N ARG A 355 -15.66 6.86 2.61
CA ARG A 355 -14.57 7.54 3.30
C ARG A 355 -15.07 8.51 4.35
N ILE A 356 -14.30 8.62 5.44
CA ILE A 356 -14.47 9.60 6.49
C ILE A 356 -13.14 10.34 6.64
N ARG A 357 -13.15 11.66 6.58
CA ARG A 357 -11.94 12.47 6.70
C ARG A 357 -11.22 12.17 8.01
N ALA A 358 -9.91 11.94 7.93
CA ALA A 358 -9.07 11.64 9.07
C ALA A 358 -8.63 12.91 9.79
N GLU A 359 -8.08 13.90 9.09
CA GLU A 359 -7.33 14.99 9.74
C GLU A 359 -7.99 16.36 9.60
N TYR A 360 -7.74 17.26 10.55
CA TYR A 360 -8.11 18.69 10.51
C TYR A 360 -6.92 19.61 10.83
N GLY A 361 -5.75 19.06 11.17
CA GLY A 361 -4.51 19.81 11.45
C GLY A 361 -3.54 19.77 10.27
N ALA A 362 -2.83 20.86 10.03
CA ALA A 362 -1.72 20.97 9.09
C ALA A 362 -0.42 20.66 9.83
N GLY A 363 0.46 19.89 9.21
CA GLY A 363 1.66 19.38 9.87
C GLY A 363 1.40 18.02 10.54
N VAL A 364 1.94 17.80 11.73
CA VAL A 364 1.82 16.50 12.41
C VAL A 364 0.45 16.37 13.10
N ASP A 365 -0.57 15.97 12.34
CA ASP A 365 -1.91 15.66 12.86
C ASP A 365 -2.08 14.16 13.12
N HIS A 366 -2.83 13.86 14.17
CA HIS A 366 -3.23 12.54 14.59
C HIS A 366 -4.74 12.42 14.49
N ALA A 367 -5.21 11.24 14.07
CA ALA A 367 -6.63 11.00 13.94
C ALA A 367 -7.00 9.59 14.38
N GLU A 368 -8.17 9.48 15.00
CA GLU A 368 -8.74 8.21 15.40
C GLU A 368 -10.21 8.10 15.04
N LEU A 369 -10.65 6.89 14.70
CA LEU A 369 -12.02 6.56 14.30
C LEU A 369 -12.51 5.30 15.00
N ARG A 370 -13.74 5.31 15.50
CA ARG A 370 -14.41 4.15 16.09
C ARG A 370 -15.93 4.20 15.95
N ASN A 371 -16.59 3.12 16.35
CA ASN A 371 -18.05 3.02 16.45
C ASN A 371 -18.80 3.44 15.16
N VAL A 372 -18.26 3.06 14.00
CA VAL A 372 -18.91 3.35 12.71
C VAL A 372 -20.10 2.40 12.52
N VAL A 373 -21.28 2.96 12.35
CA VAL A 373 -22.54 2.22 12.23
C VAL A 373 -23.35 2.76 11.06
N LEU A 374 -23.89 1.85 10.24
CA LEU A 374 -24.86 2.13 9.19
C LEU A 374 -26.25 1.76 9.75
N ASN A 375 -27.06 2.78 10.07
CA ASN A 375 -28.37 2.57 10.68
C ASN A 375 -29.41 2.33 9.59
N ARG A 376 -30.22 1.26 9.69
CA ARG A 376 -31.23 0.85 8.70
C ARG A 376 -32.64 1.28 9.08
#